data_AF-A0A2P5KAJ1-F1
#
_entry.id   AF-A0A2P5KAJ1-F1
#
_cell.length_a   1.000
_cell.length_b   1.000
_cell.length_c   1.000
_cell.angle_alpha   90.00
_cell.angle_beta   90.00
_cell.angle_gamma   90.00
#
_symmetry.space_group_name_H-M   'P 1'
#
loop_
_entity.id
_entity.type
_entity.pdbx_description
1 polymer ?
#
loop_
_entity_poly.entity_id
_entity_poly.type
_entity_poly.pdbx_seq_one_letter_code
_entity_poly.pdbx_strand_id
1 'polypeptide(L)'
;MSPFDRAAAALQAYDRNVRDAICWAHPSWLAGALSIDVRAAETLRAALSSGPRTQLDKASFVLCRASGVPMPSMASFLAPGAAMFDALPPEQGLRMLRVRALLFRSAQIRHLIDKGSRMRLVDWTGVPLDSIVQASSGAPDISTFELGGTMLPLNEIDAQTLAQEGYFLVIRDEEGAAAMTTPRTLLRLALPRDAGPSRWFNGRVGGLDKQGTRNLITHLSAWLPEWKWLFG
;
A
#
# COMPACT_ATOMS: atom_id res chain seq x y z
N MET A 1 1.93 2.92 25.98
CA MET A 1 0.55 3.18 25.54
C MET A 1 -0.22 1.89 25.65
N SER A 2 -1.46 1.89 26.15
CA SER A 2 -2.24 0.63 26.20
C SER A 2 -2.67 0.21 24.79
N PRO A 3 -3.00 -1.07 24.54
CA PRO A 3 -3.53 -1.51 23.25
C PRO A 3 -4.80 -0.77 22.81
N PHE A 4 -5.64 -0.36 23.77
CA PHE A 4 -6.86 0.40 23.49
C PHE A 4 -6.56 1.85 23.10
N ASP A 5 -5.65 2.52 23.80
CA ASP A 5 -5.23 3.88 23.44
C ASP A 5 -4.61 3.91 22.05
N ARG A 6 -3.80 2.89 21.71
CA ARG A 6 -3.23 2.72 20.37
C ARG A 6 -4.32 2.57 19.32
N ALA A 7 -5.28 1.67 19.55
CA ALA A 7 -6.37 1.42 18.62
C ALA A 7 -7.24 2.67 18.40
N ALA A 8 -7.51 3.44 19.46
CA ALA A 8 -8.21 4.71 19.37
C ALA A 8 -7.41 5.75 18.56
N ALA A 9 -6.10 5.88 18.79
CA ALA A 9 -5.23 6.77 18.03
C ALA A 9 -5.14 6.38 16.55
N ALA A 10 -5.07 5.07 16.26
CA ALA A 10 -5.07 4.53 14.90
C ALA A 10 -6.40 4.81 14.19
N LEU A 11 -7.55 4.63 14.86
CA LEU A 11 -8.86 4.98 14.32
C LEU A 11 -9.00 6.48 14.05
N GLN A 12 -8.46 7.34 14.91
CA GLN A 12 -8.43 8.78 14.65
C GLN A 12 -7.56 9.13 13.44
N ALA A 13 -6.42 8.44 13.26
CA ALA A 13 -5.58 8.62 12.08
C ALA A 13 -6.26 8.13 10.80
N TYR A 14 -6.93 6.98 10.88
CA TYR A 14 -7.79 6.46 9.82
C TYR A 14 -8.90 7.45 9.45
N ASP A 15 -9.63 8.02 10.43
CA ASP A 15 -10.69 9.01 10.18
C ASP A 15 -10.16 10.25 9.46
N ARG A 16 -8.97 10.74 9.82
CA ARG A 16 -8.31 11.84 9.09
C ARG A 16 -8.07 11.46 7.62
N ASN A 17 -7.54 10.27 7.36
CA ASN A 17 -7.31 9.79 6.00
C ASN A 17 -8.63 9.67 5.22
N VAL A 18 -9.71 9.21 5.85
CA VAL A 18 -11.05 9.16 5.23
C VAL A 18 -11.55 10.56 4.88
N ARG A 19 -11.39 11.55 5.76
CA ARG A 19 -11.83 12.93 5.52
C ARG A 19 -11.05 13.61 4.40
N ASP A 20 -9.80 13.23 4.22
CA ASP A 20 -8.93 13.76 3.18
C ASP A 20 -8.89 12.91 1.90
N ALA A 21 -9.72 11.86 1.77
CA ALA A 21 -9.65 10.90 0.67
C ALA A 21 -9.63 11.53 -0.73
N ILE A 22 -10.43 12.57 -0.98
CA ILE A 22 -10.42 13.29 -2.26
C ILE A 22 -9.04 13.86 -2.59
N CYS A 23 -8.25 14.28 -1.60
CA CYS A 23 -6.96 14.92 -1.82
C CYS A 23 -5.88 13.94 -2.29
N TRP A 24 -5.94 12.68 -1.85
CA TRP A 24 -4.87 11.69 -2.05
C TRP A 24 -5.29 10.45 -2.85
N ALA A 25 -6.58 10.16 -2.99
CA ALA A 25 -7.04 9.04 -3.80
C ALA A 25 -6.66 9.24 -5.28
N HIS A 26 -6.33 8.14 -5.94
CA HIS A 26 -6.04 8.15 -7.36
C HIS A 26 -7.27 8.67 -8.14
N PRO A 27 -7.12 9.63 -9.07
CA PRO A 27 -8.24 10.29 -9.75
C PRO A 27 -9.26 9.35 -10.40
N SER A 28 -8.83 8.16 -10.85
CA SER A 28 -9.71 7.13 -11.41
C SER A 28 -10.84 6.69 -10.47
N TRP A 29 -10.68 6.82 -9.15
CA TRP A 29 -11.72 6.47 -8.19
C TRP A 29 -12.90 7.44 -8.26
N LEU A 30 -12.60 8.74 -8.26
CA LEU A 30 -13.62 9.78 -8.39
C LEU A 30 -14.24 9.76 -9.79
N ALA A 31 -13.42 9.58 -10.83
CA ALA A 31 -13.87 9.41 -12.20
C ALA A 31 -14.85 8.23 -12.33
N GLY A 32 -14.48 7.07 -11.79
CA GLY A 32 -15.33 5.87 -11.82
C GLY A 32 -16.60 6.00 -10.97
N ALA A 33 -16.54 6.67 -9.81
CA ALA A 33 -17.71 6.88 -8.96
C ALA A 33 -18.76 7.80 -9.60
N LEU A 34 -18.32 8.77 -10.40
CA LEU A 34 -19.19 9.75 -11.06
C LEU A 34 -19.45 9.44 -12.53
N SER A 35 -18.84 8.38 -13.08
CA SER A 35 -18.88 8.05 -14.51
C SER A 35 -18.46 9.21 -15.41
N ILE A 36 -17.39 9.91 -15.02
CA ILE A 36 -16.77 11.01 -15.78
C ILE A 36 -15.34 10.66 -16.19
N ASP A 37 -14.75 11.45 -17.08
CA ASP A 37 -13.33 11.28 -17.42
C ASP A 37 -12.40 11.74 -16.29
N VAL A 38 -11.14 11.27 -16.32
CA VAL A 38 -10.15 11.53 -15.28
C VAL A 38 -9.80 13.02 -15.16
N ARG A 39 -9.78 13.79 -16.26
CA ARG A 39 -9.43 15.22 -16.21
C ARG A 39 -10.56 16.03 -15.56
N ALA A 40 -11.82 15.69 -15.85
CA ALA A 40 -12.98 16.26 -15.15
C ALA A 40 -12.94 15.95 -13.65
N ALA A 41 -12.58 14.71 -13.29
CA ALA A 41 -12.41 14.31 -11.88
C ALA A 41 -11.30 15.10 -11.18
N GLU A 42 -10.16 15.35 -11.84
CA GLU A 42 -9.08 16.19 -11.28
C GLU A 42 -9.51 17.64 -11.07
N THR A 43 -10.30 18.19 -11.99
CA THR A 43 -10.86 19.55 -11.87
C THR A 43 -11.80 19.64 -10.66
N LEU A 44 -12.70 18.65 -10.51
CA LEU A 44 -13.60 18.57 -9.37
C LEU A 44 -12.84 18.40 -8.05
N ARG A 45 -11.80 17.55 -8.04
CA ARG A 45 -10.91 17.39 -6.88
C ARG A 45 -10.29 18.72 -6.47
N ALA A 46 -9.71 19.47 -7.42
CA ALA A 46 -9.11 20.77 -7.14
C ALA A 46 -10.13 21.76 -6.54
N ALA A 47 -11.35 21.81 -7.10
CA ALA A 47 -12.42 22.64 -6.57
C ALA A 47 -12.80 22.25 -5.13
N LEU A 48 -13.01 20.95 -4.86
CA LEU A 48 -13.32 20.44 -3.52
C LEU A 48 -12.20 20.70 -2.51
N SER A 49 -10.94 20.51 -2.90
CA SER A 49 -9.78 20.75 -2.04
C SER A 49 -9.56 22.22 -1.71
N SER A 50 -9.97 23.13 -2.60
CA SER A 50 -9.92 24.59 -2.37
C SER A 50 -11.16 25.15 -1.66
N GLY A 51 -12.24 24.37 -1.58
CA GLY A 51 -13.53 24.76 -1.06
C GLY A 51 -13.67 24.63 0.46
N PRO A 52 -14.91 24.78 0.98
CA PRO A 52 -15.20 24.60 2.40
C PRO A 52 -14.85 23.19 2.88
N ARG A 53 -14.16 23.11 4.03
CA ARG A 53 -13.75 21.84 4.64
C ARG A 53 -14.89 20.83 4.81
N THR A 54 -16.09 21.30 5.13
CA THR A 54 -17.28 20.46 5.30
C THR A 54 -17.74 19.78 4.02
N GLN A 55 -17.50 20.37 2.85
CA GLN A 55 -17.80 19.76 1.55
C GLN A 55 -16.75 18.72 1.19
N LEU A 56 -15.47 19.01 1.44
CA LEU A 56 -14.38 18.06 1.27
C LEU A 56 -14.60 16.80 2.11
N ASP A 57 -14.86 16.96 3.41
CA ASP A 57 -15.10 15.84 4.33
C ASP A 57 -16.27 14.95 3.84
N LYS A 58 -17.38 15.55 3.40
CA LYS A 58 -18.55 14.83 2.87
C LYS A 58 -18.24 14.10 1.57
N ALA A 59 -17.57 14.77 0.63
CA ALA A 59 -17.20 14.19 -0.66
C ALA A 59 -16.22 13.02 -0.48
N SER A 60 -15.22 13.18 0.39
CA SER A 60 -14.27 12.12 0.74
C SER A 60 -14.95 10.94 1.40
N PHE A 61 -15.87 11.17 2.34
CA PHE A 61 -16.64 10.10 2.96
C PHE A 61 -17.50 9.34 1.93
N VAL A 62 -18.21 10.04 1.05
CA VAL A 62 -19.02 9.41 -0.01
C VAL A 62 -18.14 8.61 -0.99
N LEU A 63 -16.97 9.14 -1.37
CA LEU A 63 -16.01 8.41 -2.21
C LEU A 63 -15.57 7.10 -1.55
N CYS A 64 -15.19 7.15 -0.26
CA CYS A 64 -14.80 5.97 0.50
C CYS A 64 -15.94 4.94 0.63
N ARG A 65 -17.19 5.38 0.75
CA ARG A 65 -18.35 4.48 0.78
C ARG A 65 -18.65 3.88 -0.59
N ALA A 66 -18.54 4.67 -1.65
CA ALA A 66 -18.81 4.24 -3.02
C ALA A 66 -17.72 3.31 -3.58
N SER A 67 -16.50 3.36 -3.04
CA SER A 67 -15.38 2.53 -3.48
C SER A 67 -15.46 1.06 -3.02
N GLY A 68 -16.37 0.73 -2.10
CA GLY A 68 -16.55 -0.62 -1.59
C GLY A 68 -15.47 -1.09 -0.61
N VAL A 69 -14.60 -0.19 -0.15
CA VAL A 69 -13.63 -0.49 0.92
C VAL A 69 -14.39 -0.71 2.24
N PRO A 70 -14.22 -1.86 2.91
CA PRO A 70 -14.84 -2.09 4.21
C PRO A 70 -14.25 -1.16 5.27
N MET A 71 -15.09 -0.63 6.15
CA MET A 71 -14.61 0.14 7.30
C MET A 71 -13.95 -0.82 8.30
N PRO A 72 -12.72 -0.54 8.78
CA PRO A 72 -12.07 -1.39 9.77
C PRO A 72 -12.83 -1.33 11.09
N SER A 73 -12.86 -2.45 11.79
CA SER A 73 -13.38 -2.51 13.15
C SER A 73 -12.33 -2.01 14.13
N MET A 74 -12.73 -1.65 15.35
CA MET A 74 -11.76 -1.35 16.42
C MET A 74 -10.83 -2.55 16.68
N ALA A 75 -11.34 -3.78 16.56
CA ALA A 75 -10.56 -5.00 16.73
C ALA A 75 -9.42 -5.12 15.70
N SER A 76 -9.59 -4.54 14.50
CA SER A 76 -8.57 -4.53 13.44
C SER A 76 -7.31 -3.75 13.82
N PHE A 77 -7.37 -2.89 14.85
CA PHE A 77 -6.23 -2.11 15.35
C PHE A 77 -5.70 -2.60 16.71
N LEU A 78 -6.32 -3.62 17.31
CA LEU A 78 -5.86 -4.17 18.59
C LEU A 78 -4.56 -4.99 18.43
N ALA A 79 -4.29 -5.53 17.25
CA ALA A 79 -3.06 -6.26 16.94
C ALA A 79 -2.43 -5.74 15.63
N PRO A 80 -1.10 -5.82 15.49
CA PRO A 80 -0.44 -5.47 14.24
C PRO A 80 -0.89 -6.31 13.05
N GLY A 81 -1.28 -5.63 11.97
CA GLY A 81 -1.78 -6.24 10.73
C GLY A 81 -2.01 -5.18 9.65
N ALA A 82 -2.47 -5.61 8.47
CA ALA A 82 -2.62 -4.73 7.31
C ALA A 82 -3.49 -3.48 7.52
N ALA A 83 -4.49 -3.53 8.41
CA ALA A 83 -5.34 -2.39 8.72
C ALA A 83 -4.54 -1.18 9.23
N MET A 84 -3.37 -1.40 9.83
CA MET A 84 -2.50 -0.31 10.31
C MET A 84 -1.97 0.56 9.17
N PHE A 85 -1.81 0.02 7.96
CA PHE A 85 -1.37 0.84 6.82
C PHE A 85 -2.38 1.95 6.48
N ASP A 86 -3.67 1.75 6.80
CA ASP A 86 -4.71 2.75 6.58
C ASP A 86 -4.71 3.87 7.64
N ALA A 87 -3.96 3.70 8.73
CA ALA A 87 -3.73 4.73 9.74
C ALA A 87 -2.47 5.56 9.47
N LEU A 88 -1.60 5.13 8.54
CA LEU A 88 -0.47 5.93 8.08
C LEU A 88 -0.94 7.04 7.12
N PRO A 89 -0.22 8.17 7.01
CA PRO A 89 -0.41 9.08 5.89
C PRO A 89 -0.28 8.31 4.57
N PRO A 90 -1.12 8.57 3.55
CA PRO A 90 -1.17 7.77 2.33
C PRO A 90 0.19 7.56 1.66
N GLU A 91 1.02 8.60 1.57
CA GLU A 91 2.38 8.49 1.02
C GLU A 91 3.29 7.54 1.82
N GLN A 92 3.18 7.53 3.14
CA GLN A 92 3.93 6.59 3.99
C GLN A 92 3.38 5.17 3.85
N GLY A 93 2.07 5.02 3.73
CA GLY A 93 1.44 3.75 3.38
C GLY A 93 1.99 3.20 2.05
N LEU A 94 1.97 4.01 0.99
CA LEU A 94 2.49 3.64 -0.34
C LEU A 94 3.98 3.24 -0.29
N ARG A 95 4.81 3.96 0.49
CA ARG A 95 6.20 3.58 0.73
C ARG A 95 6.32 2.19 1.33
N MET A 96 5.50 1.85 2.33
CA MET A 96 5.54 0.52 2.96
C MET A 96 5.03 -0.58 2.03
N LEU A 97 4.06 -0.28 1.16
CA LEU A 97 3.68 -1.21 0.10
C LEU A 97 4.86 -1.47 -0.87
N ARG A 98 5.58 -0.43 -1.27
CA ARG A 98 6.79 -0.61 -2.11
C ARG A 98 7.85 -1.46 -1.40
N VAL A 99 8.08 -1.22 -0.10
CA VAL A 99 8.97 -2.06 0.72
C VAL A 99 8.48 -3.51 0.76
N ARG A 100 7.17 -3.75 0.89
CA ARG A 100 6.61 -5.11 0.85
C ARG A 100 6.96 -5.85 -0.44
N ALA A 101 6.84 -5.17 -1.58
CA ALA A 101 7.21 -5.74 -2.88
C ALA A 101 8.73 -5.98 -2.99
N LEU A 102 9.54 -5.05 -2.47
CA LEU A 102 11.00 -5.19 -2.45
C LEU A 102 11.49 -6.32 -1.54
N LEU A 103 10.83 -6.58 -0.41
CA LEU A 103 11.12 -7.73 0.45
C LEU A 103 10.92 -9.05 -0.32
N PHE A 104 9.84 -9.16 -1.10
CA PHE A 104 9.58 -10.31 -1.97
C PHE A 104 10.64 -10.44 -3.07
N ARG A 105 11.13 -9.30 -3.59
CA ARG A 105 12.11 -9.19 -4.68
C ARG A 105 13.56 -9.01 -4.20
N SER A 106 13.90 -9.44 -2.99
CA SER A 106 15.22 -9.14 -2.41
C SER A 106 16.39 -9.71 -3.21
N ALA A 107 16.18 -10.81 -3.95
CA ALA A 107 17.16 -11.35 -4.89
C ALA A 107 17.52 -10.33 -5.99
N GLN A 108 16.53 -9.66 -6.59
CA GLN A 108 16.78 -8.59 -7.58
C GLN A 108 17.58 -7.44 -6.99
N ILE A 109 17.35 -7.08 -5.72
CA ILE A 109 18.11 -6.01 -5.05
C ILE A 109 19.58 -6.39 -4.88
N ARG A 110 19.88 -7.65 -4.53
CA ARG A 110 21.26 -8.16 -4.40
C ARG A 110 22.01 -8.11 -5.73
N HIS A 111 21.31 -8.31 -6.84
CA HIS A 111 21.88 -8.26 -8.19
C HIS A 111 21.79 -6.88 -8.86
N LEU A 112 21.16 -5.89 -8.21
CA LEU A 112 21.03 -4.54 -8.74
C LEU A 112 22.33 -3.75 -8.51
N ILE A 113 23.15 -3.68 -9.55
CA ILE A 113 24.45 -2.97 -9.55
C ILE A 113 24.28 -1.49 -9.92
N ASP A 114 23.27 -1.16 -10.74
CA ASP A 114 23.06 0.21 -11.23
C ASP A 114 22.74 1.20 -10.10
N LYS A 115 23.61 2.20 -9.94
CA LYS A 115 23.50 3.22 -8.87
C LYS A 115 22.23 4.06 -9.00
N GLY A 116 21.84 4.41 -10.23
CA GLY A 116 20.66 5.24 -10.48
C GLY A 116 19.37 4.54 -10.02
N SER A 117 19.22 3.27 -10.39
CA SER A 117 18.10 2.44 -9.95
C SER A 117 18.10 2.23 -8.45
N ARG A 118 19.26 1.98 -7.82
CA ARG A 118 19.35 1.85 -6.35
C ARG A 118 18.89 3.11 -5.64
N MET A 119 19.36 4.28 -6.06
CA MET A 119 19.00 5.57 -5.47
C MET A 119 17.50 5.85 -5.61
N ARG A 120 16.96 5.62 -6.80
CA ARG A 120 15.51 5.75 -7.07
C ARG A 120 14.66 4.87 -6.15
N LEU A 121 15.06 3.61 -5.90
CA LEU A 121 14.32 2.74 -4.98
C LEU A 121 14.39 3.22 -3.52
N VAL A 122 15.53 3.78 -3.09
CA VAL A 122 15.65 4.43 -1.78
C VAL A 122 14.74 5.65 -1.71
N ASP A 123 14.71 6.51 -2.73
CA ASP A 123 13.85 7.69 -2.77
C ASP A 123 12.36 7.32 -2.69
N TRP A 124 11.96 6.22 -3.34
CA TRP A 124 10.57 5.76 -3.36
C TRP A 124 10.09 5.14 -2.05
N THR A 125 11.01 4.65 -1.21
CA THR A 125 10.69 3.90 0.02
C THR A 125 11.07 4.66 1.29
N GLY A 126 12.08 5.53 1.22
CA GLY A 126 12.74 6.12 2.38
C GLY A 126 13.56 5.14 3.21
N VAL A 127 13.77 3.90 2.73
CA VAL A 127 14.44 2.84 3.48
C VAL A 127 15.73 2.41 2.76
N PRO A 128 16.87 2.29 3.46
CA PRO A 128 18.10 1.77 2.87
C PRO A 128 17.91 0.35 2.32
N LEU A 129 18.33 0.11 1.07
CA LEU A 129 18.17 -1.20 0.42
C LEU A 129 18.85 -2.33 1.20
N ASP A 130 19.99 -2.07 1.82
CA ASP A 130 20.71 -3.07 2.60
C ASP A 130 19.90 -3.51 3.83
N SER A 131 19.13 -2.58 4.43
CA SER A 131 18.21 -2.91 5.52
C SER A 131 17.04 -3.79 5.04
N ILE A 132 16.51 -3.54 3.83
CA ILE A 132 15.48 -4.39 3.22
C ILE A 132 16.05 -5.78 2.93
N VAL A 133 17.27 -5.88 2.39
CA VAL A 133 17.92 -7.16 2.11
C VAL A 133 18.17 -7.95 3.39
N GLN A 134 18.61 -7.29 4.47
CA GLN A 134 18.80 -7.91 5.78
C GLN A 134 17.47 -8.40 6.38
N ALA A 135 16.40 -7.60 6.25
CA ALA A 135 15.06 -7.97 6.73
C ALA A 135 14.44 -9.12 5.91
N SER A 136 14.91 -9.40 4.70
CA SER A 136 14.33 -10.39 3.78
C SER A 136 14.73 -11.86 4.06
N SER A 137 14.96 -12.22 5.33
CA SER A 137 15.27 -13.61 5.72
C SER A 137 14.17 -14.56 5.23
N GLY A 138 14.52 -15.53 4.39
CA GLY A 138 13.56 -16.45 3.79
C GLY A 138 12.78 -15.91 2.59
N ALA A 139 13.28 -14.86 1.92
CA ALA A 139 12.72 -14.38 0.67
C ALA A 139 12.59 -15.51 -0.36
N PRO A 140 11.51 -15.51 -1.16
CA PRO A 140 11.26 -16.59 -2.10
C PRO A 140 12.25 -16.55 -3.27
N ASP A 141 12.53 -17.71 -3.84
CA ASP A 141 13.19 -17.78 -5.13
C ASP A 141 12.21 -17.33 -6.22
N ILE A 142 12.52 -16.19 -6.84
CA ILE A 142 11.70 -15.58 -7.89
C ILE A 142 12.25 -15.80 -9.30
N SER A 143 13.34 -16.54 -9.45
CA SER A 143 14.01 -16.78 -10.74
C SER A 143 13.06 -17.33 -11.81
N THR A 144 12.12 -18.18 -11.40
CA THR A 144 11.11 -18.75 -12.30
C THR A 144 10.14 -17.71 -12.88
N PHE A 145 9.84 -16.63 -12.15
CA PHE A 145 8.98 -15.55 -12.64
C PHE A 145 9.72 -14.61 -13.59
N GLU A 146 11.01 -14.41 -13.34
CA GLU A 146 11.92 -13.61 -14.16
C GLU A 146 12.19 -14.30 -15.51
N LEU A 147 12.57 -15.58 -15.49
CA LEU A 147 12.78 -16.38 -16.70
C LEU A 147 11.51 -16.49 -17.54
N GLY A 148 10.34 -16.52 -16.89
CA GLY A 148 9.04 -16.53 -17.56
C GLY A 148 8.60 -15.17 -18.13
N GLY A 149 9.36 -14.08 -17.91
CA GLY A 149 9.00 -12.73 -18.39
C GLY A 149 7.72 -12.16 -17.77
N THR A 150 7.23 -12.76 -16.68
CA THR A 150 5.95 -12.36 -16.05
C THR A 150 6.14 -11.24 -15.02
N MET A 151 7.37 -11.06 -14.56
CA MET A 151 7.76 -10.10 -13.54
C MET A 151 8.71 -9.06 -14.15
N LEU A 152 8.34 -7.78 -14.10
CA LEU A 152 9.19 -6.69 -14.58
C LEU A 152 10.44 -6.55 -13.69
N PRO A 153 11.62 -6.27 -14.27
CA PRO A 153 12.84 -6.05 -13.50
C PRO A 153 12.81 -4.70 -12.76
N LEU A 154 13.57 -4.57 -11.66
CA LEU A 154 13.54 -3.37 -10.79
C LEU A 154 13.99 -2.08 -11.49
N ASN A 155 14.79 -2.17 -12.56
CA ASN A 155 15.22 -1.01 -13.31
C ASN A 155 14.11 -0.46 -14.23
N GLU A 156 13.14 -1.27 -14.62
CA GLU A 156 12.04 -0.91 -15.54
C GLU A 156 10.71 -0.63 -14.81
N ILE A 157 10.52 -1.17 -13.61
CA ILE A 157 9.30 -0.95 -12.82
C ILE A 157 9.23 0.50 -12.32
N ASP A 158 8.02 1.06 -12.29
CA ASP A 158 7.74 2.36 -11.67
C ASP A 158 7.26 2.24 -10.20
N ALA A 159 7.22 3.37 -9.50
CA ALA A 159 6.84 3.45 -8.09
C ALA A 159 5.39 3.01 -7.82
N GLN A 160 4.49 3.22 -8.78
CA GLN A 160 3.06 2.89 -8.62
C GLN A 160 2.85 1.39 -8.77
N THR A 161 3.43 0.79 -9.80
CA THR A 161 3.41 -0.65 -10.07
C THR A 161 4.03 -1.41 -8.91
N LEU A 162 5.16 -0.93 -8.36
CA LEU A 162 5.80 -1.52 -7.19
C LEU A 162 4.89 -1.45 -5.94
N ALA A 163 4.17 -0.33 -5.73
CA ALA A 163 3.21 -0.21 -4.64
C ALA A 163 1.98 -1.12 -4.83
N GLN A 164 1.50 -1.30 -6.07
CA GLN A 164 0.42 -2.22 -6.39
C GLN A 164 0.79 -3.67 -6.06
N GLU A 165 1.99 -4.10 -6.46
CA GLU A 165 2.48 -5.44 -6.09
C GLU A 165 2.54 -5.62 -4.59
N GLY A 166 3.02 -4.61 -3.86
CA GLY A 166 3.02 -4.56 -2.41
C GLY A 166 1.63 -4.74 -1.81
N TYR A 167 0.66 -3.97 -2.30
CA TYR A 167 -0.74 -4.08 -1.87
C TYR A 167 -1.27 -5.49 -2.04
N PHE A 168 -1.08 -6.07 -3.22
CA PHE A 168 -1.58 -7.40 -3.53
C PHE A 168 -0.90 -8.51 -2.72
N LEU A 169 0.39 -8.35 -2.38
CA LEU A 169 1.07 -9.23 -1.43
C LEU A 169 0.48 -9.11 -0.02
N VAL A 170 0.17 -7.89 0.45
CA VAL A 170 -0.48 -7.68 1.75
C VAL A 170 -1.84 -8.37 1.82
N ILE A 171 -2.71 -8.15 0.83
CA ILE A 171 -4.05 -8.77 0.81
C ILE A 171 -3.96 -10.29 0.75
N ARG A 172 -3.04 -10.82 -0.06
CA ARG A 172 -2.79 -12.26 -0.17
C ARG A 172 -2.39 -12.86 1.19
N ASP A 173 -1.49 -12.21 1.92
CA ASP A 173 -0.96 -12.74 3.18
C ASP A 173 -2.00 -12.73 4.31
N GLU A 174 -2.89 -11.74 4.33
CA GLU A 174 -3.91 -11.57 5.38
C GLU A 174 -5.20 -12.35 5.10
N GLU A 175 -5.71 -12.30 3.86
CA GLU A 175 -7.04 -12.78 3.50
C GLU A 175 -7.03 -13.83 2.37
N GLY A 176 -5.87 -14.13 1.80
CA GLY A 176 -5.71 -15.11 0.73
C GLY A 176 -5.98 -14.57 -0.67
N ALA A 177 -5.69 -15.38 -1.68
CA ALA A 177 -5.74 -14.97 -3.09
C ALA A 177 -7.14 -14.56 -3.58
N ALA A 178 -8.19 -15.16 -3.02
CA ALA A 178 -9.57 -14.83 -3.39
C ALA A 178 -9.96 -13.39 -3.02
N ALA A 179 -9.35 -12.83 -1.97
CA ALA A 179 -9.65 -11.49 -1.48
C ALA A 179 -9.07 -10.37 -2.35
N MET A 180 -8.13 -10.69 -3.26
CA MET A 180 -7.46 -9.73 -4.15
C MET A 180 -8.39 -9.13 -5.22
N THR A 181 -9.57 -9.69 -5.42
CA THR A 181 -10.54 -9.21 -6.43
C THR A 181 -11.37 -8.01 -5.95
N THR A 182 -11.37 -7.73 -4.64
CA THR A 182 -12.14 -6.62 -4.06
C THR A 182 -11.21 -5.68 -3.27
N PRO A 183 -11.52 -4.38 -3.21
CA PRO A 183 -10.81 -3.45 -2.33
C PRO A 183 -10.97 -3.87 -0.85
N ARG A 184 -9.87 -3.91 -0.09
CA ARG A 184 -9.88 -4.35 1.32
C ARG A 184 -9.42 -3.30 2.30
N THR A 185 -8.53 -2.41 1.89
CA THR A 185 -7.96 -1.37 2.76
C THR A 185 -8.16 0.00 2.13
N LEU A 186 -8.27 1.05 2.94
CA LEU A 186 -8.42 2.44 2.50
C LEU A 186 -7.28 2.87 1.59
N LEU A 187 -6.05 2.44 1.89
CA LEU A 187 -4.87 2.72 1.08
C LEU A 187 -5.00 2.22 -0.37
N ARG A 188 -5.91 1.27 -0.65
CA ARG A 188 -6.23 0.85 -2.02
C ARG A 188 -6.68 2.03 -2.90
N LEU A 189 -7.29 3.07 -2.31
CA LEU A 189 -7.74 4.24 -3.05
C LEU A 189 -6.59 5.09 -3.59
N ALA A 190 -5.38 4.98 -3.02
CA ALA A 190 -4.20 5.68 -3.51
C ALA A 190 -3.64 5.05 -4.81
N LEU A 191 -4.11 3.86 -5.17
CA LEU A 191 -3.71 3.13 -6.38
C LEU A 191 -4.83 3.21 -7.43
N PRO A 192 -4.51 3.15 -8.74
CA PRO A 192 -5.52 3.16 -9.80
C PRO A 192 -6.67 2.17 -9.58
N ARG A 193 -7.90 2.61 -9.82
CA ARG A 193 -9.13 1.85 -9.55
C ARG A 193 -9.13 0.51 -10.27
N ASP A 194 -8.76 0.50 -11.54
CA ASP A 194 -8.80 -0.71 -12.39
C ASP A 194 -7.50 -1.51 -12.32
N ALA A 195 -6.59 -1.17 -11.39
CA ALA A 195 -5.40 -1.98 -11.13
C ALA A 195 -5.79 -3.35 -10.57
N GLY A 196 -5.48 -4.39 -11.33
CA GLY A 196 -5.51 -5.79 -10.90
C GLY A 196 -4.12 -6.27 -10.44
N PRO A 197 -4.03 -7.49 -9.89
CA PRO A 197 -2.75 -8.08 -9.53
C PRO A 197 -1.86 -8.27 -10.77
N SER A 198 -0.55 -8.07 -10.60
CA SER A 198 0.43 -8.30 -11.67
C SER A 198 0.34 -9.72 -12.21
N ARG A 199 0.66 -9.91 -13.49
CA ARG A 199 0.54 -11.20 -14.19
C ARG A 199 1.29 -12.34 -13.51
N TRP A 200 2.37 -12.06 -12.79
CA TRP A 200 3.14 -13.08 -12.07
C TRP A 200 2.42 -13.63 -10.82
N PHE A 201 1.34 -13.00 -10.33
CA PHE A 201 0.55 -13.50 -9.19
C PHE A 201 -0.27 -14.78 -9.49
N ASN A 202 -0.30 -15.23 -10.75
CA ASN A 202 -1.04 -16.41 -11.17
C ASN A 202 -0.74 -17.64 -10.30
N GLY A 203 -1.67 -18.07 -9.42
CA GLY A 203 -1.80 -19.37 -8.71
C GLY A 203 -0.60 -19.95 -7.94
N ARG A 204 0.59 -19.93 -8.55
CA ARG A 204 1.92 -20.37 -8.09
C ARG A 204 2.47 -19.53 -6.94
N VAL A 205 1.96 -18.31 -6.75
CA VAL A 205 2.37 -17.38 -5.68
C VAL A 205 1.71 -17.69 -4.33
N GLY A 206 0.66 -18.53 -4.30
CA GLY A 206 -0.12 -18.80 -3.08
C GLY A 206 0.63 -19.49 -1.95
N GLY A 207 1.82 -20.04 -2.21
CA GLY A 207 2.67 -20.73 -1.23
C GLY A 207 3.89 -19.95 -0.73
N LEU A 208 4.37 -18.99 -1.52
CA LEU A 208 5.67 -18.34 -1.32
C LEU A 208 5.53 -17.14 -0.39
N ASP A 209 6.47 -16.97 0.55
CA ASP A 209 6.56 -15.76 1.38
C ASP A 209 5.25 -15.43 2.14
N LYS A 210 4.55 -16.45 2.68
CA LYS A 210 3.26 -16.26 3.37
C LYS A 210 3.34 -15.37 4.60
N GLN A 211 4.53 -15.24 5.19
CA GLN A 211 4.76 -14.41 6.38
C GLN A 211 5.37 -13.05 6.01
N GLY A 212 5.51 -12.71 4.72
CA GLY A 212 6.23 -11.52 4.28
C GLY A 212 5.63 -10.22 4.83
N THR A 213 4.30 -10.13 4.93
CA THR A 213 3.64 -8.95 5.54
C THR A 213 3.87 -8.89 7.05
N ARG A 214 3.85 -10.02 7.76
CA ARG A 214 4.19 -10.06 9.19
C ARG A 214 5.65 -9.67 9.43
N ASN A 215 6.55 -10.14 8.57
CA ASN A 215 7.97 -9.79 8.61
C ASN A 215 8.21 -8.30 8.27
N LEU A 216 7.43 -7.70 7.38
CA LEU A 216 7.45 -6.25 7.18
C LEU A 216 7.09 -5.53 8.49
N ILE A 217 5.98 -5.92 9.13
CA ILE A 217 5.46 -5.27 10.34
C ILE A 217 6.49 -5.26 11.48
N THR A 218 7.27 -6.33 11.67
CA THR A 218 8.30 -6.38 12.72
C THR A 218 9.42 -5.33 12.55
N HIS A 219 9.63 -4.81 11.33
CA HIS A 219 10.65 -3.82 11.04
C HIS A 219 10.11 -2.38 10.95
N LEU A 220 8.79 -2.19 10.93
CA LEU A 220 8.17 -0.88 10.70
C LEU A 220 8.55 0.15 11.78
N SER A 221 8.66 -0.24 13.04
CA SER A 221 9.08 0.68 14.11
C SER A 221 10.49 1.24 13.92
N ALA A 222 11.38 0.50 13.26
CA ALA A 222 12.73 0.95 12.95
C ALA A 222 12.77 1.87 11.73
N TRP A 223 11.97 1.57 10.69
CA TRP A 223 11.92 2.35 9.46
C TRP A 223 11.03 3.60 9.53
N LEU A 224 10.03 3.60 10.42
CA LEU A 224 9.10 4.70 10.64
C LEU A 224 9.09 5.08 12.13
N PRO A 225 10.17 5.66 12.68
CA PRO A 225 10.28 5.95 14.11
C PRO A 225 9.20 6.92 14.61
N GLU A 226 8.78 7.88 13.77
CA GLU A 226 7.65 8.81 14.02
C GLU A 226 6.32 8.07 14.24
N TRP A 227 6.18 6.88 13.67
CA TRP A 227 4.97 6.05 13.71
C TRP A 227 5.15 4.77 14.54
N LYS A 228 6.23 4.66 15.32
CA LYS A 228 6.50 3.47 16.16
C LYS A 228 5.35 3.10 17.09
N TRP A 229 4.58 4.10 17.52
CA TRP A 229 3.43 3.92 18.40
C TRP A 229 2.31 3.09 17.75
N LEU A 230 2.26 3.03 16.41
CA LEU A 230 1.26 2.29 15.66
C LEU A 230 1.57 0.79 15.62
N PHE A 231 2.86 0.43 15.62
CA PHE A 231 3.32 -0.95 15.37
C PHE A 231 3.87 -1.68 16.61
N GLY A 232 4.15 -0.96 17.70
CA GLY A 232 4.69 -1.48 18.96
C GLY A 232 3.65 -1.69 20.06
#